data_AF-A0A7S0ZV74-F1
#
_entry.id   AF-A0A7S0ZV74-F1
#
_cell.length_a   1.000
_cell.length_b   1.000
_cell.length_c   1.000
_cell.angle_alpha   90.00
_cell.angle_beta   90.00
_cell.angle_gamma   90.00
#
_symmetry.space_group_name_H-M   'P 1'
#
loop_
_entity.id
_entity.type
_entity.pdbx_description
1 polymer ?
#
loop_
_entity_poly.entity_id
_entity_poly.type
_entity_poly.pdbx_seq_one_letter_code
_entity_poly.pdbx_strand_id
1 'polypeptide(L)'
;MDLPSAARSGASMDSITSLLEDSSTEILPRVSRQLTLKYDGVLPEALIFEGGGTKGIVYAGAVKCLEHFDMLGKVTKLAGTSAGAQTAALVAFGYTGDELESVLRTAPWNRLLDYSRGPCGVCFNVSRLFSDFGVCPGDELLNFLDDLFFRKCGRRNMTFQELYD
;
A
#
# COMPACT_ATOMS: atom_id res chain seq x y z
N MET A 1 35.12 48.65 26.38
CA MET A 1 34.94 47.19 26.32
C MET A 1 33.46 46.94 26.02
N ASP A 2 33.20 46.52 24.78
CA ASP A 2 32.19 45.56 24.29
C ASP A 2 30.65 45.87 24.32
N LEU A 3 30.16 46.28 23.13
CA LEU A 3 28.96 45.92 22.30
C LEU A 3 27.77 45.07 22.89
N PRO A 4 26.57 45.00 22.24
CA PRO A 4 25.80 46.02 21.48
C PRO A 4 24.24 45.95 21.64
N SER A 5 23.62 46.99 21.05
CA SER A 5 22.22 47.23 20.60
C SER A 5 21.33 46.02 20.25
N ALA A 6 20.08 46.02 20.77
CA ALA A 6 18.96 45.24 20.26
C ALA A 6 17.84 46.18 19.80
N ALA A 7 17.83 46.47 18.50
CA ALA A 7 16.76 47.19 17.82
C ALA A 7 15.57 46.24 17.57
N ARG A 8 14.39 46.69 18.00
CA ARG A 8 13.09 46.20 17.53
C ARG A 8 12.98 46.46 16.03
N SER A 9 12.69 45.45 15.23
CA SER A 9 12.07 45.64 13.91
C SER A 9 10.89 44.69 13.77
N GLY A 10 9.72 45.26 13.52
CA GLY A 10 8.53 44.50 13.15
C GLY A 10 8.74 43.89 11.77
N ALA A 11 8.58 42.57 11.67
CA ALA A 11 8.41 41.92 10.39
C ALA A 11 7.08 42.41 9.81
N SER A 12 7.15 43.13 8.68
CA SER A 12 5.98 43.51 7.88
C SER A 12 5.22 42.25 7.45
N MET A 13 3.89 42.34 7.41
CA MET A 13 2.97 41.30 6.91
C MET A 13 3.33 40.85 5.48
N ASP A 14 4.07 41.66 4.74
CA ASP A 14 4.53 41.37 3.38
C ASP A 14 5.62 40.29 3.33
N SER A 15 6.41 40.12 4.41
CA SER A 15 7.54 39.18 4.45
C SER A 15 7.12 37.73 4.72
N ILE A 16 5.96 37.52 5.34
CA ILE A 16 5.37 36.18 5.54
C ILE A 16 4.65 35.75 4.26
N THR A 17 4.03 36.70 3.56
CA THR A 17 3.31 36.44 2.30
C THR A 17 4.27 36.02 1.20
N SER A 18 5.48 36.62 1.12
CA SER A 18 6.52 36.16 0.20
C SER A 18 7.09 34.77 0.53
N LEU A 19 7.09 34.36 1.80
CA LEU A 19 7.55 33.03 2.23
C LEU A 19 6.49 31.94 1.98
N LEU A 20 5.22 32.32 1.87
CA LEU A 20 4.11 31.41 1.52
C LEU A 20 3.88 31.32 0.01
N GLU A 21 4.31 32.31 -0.77
CA GLU A 21 4.32 32.24 -2.25
C GLU A 21 5.50 31.42 -2.79
N ASP A 22 6.65 31.41 -2.10
CA ASP A 22 7.86 30.68 -2.50
C ASP A 22 7.84 29.18 -2.16
N SER A 23 6.95 28.72 -1.26
CA SER A 23 6.73 27.29 -0.99
C SER A 23 5.90 26.56 -2.07
N SER A 24 5.79 27.17 -3.26
CA SER A 24 5.20 26.57 -4.47
C SER A 24 6.25 25.83 -5.31
N THR A 25 7.49 25.70 -4.83
CA THR A 25 8.58 25.06 -5.57
C THR A 25 8.65 23.55 -5.35
N GLU A 26 8.62 22.87 -6.49
CA GLU A 26 8.86 21.43 -6.71
C GLU A 26 7.73 20.47 -6.33
N ILE A 27 6.59 20.66 -7.02
CA ILE A 27 5.82 19.50 -7.46
C ILE A 27 6.79 18.63 -8.28
N LEU A 28 7.26 17.54 -7.66
CA LEU A 28 8.04 16.47 -8.28
C LEU A 28 7.54 16.24 -9.70
N PRO A 29 8.43 16.04 -10.70
CA PRO A 29 8.02 15.85 -12.08
C PRO A 29 6.94 14.77 -12.09
N ARG A 30 5.69 15.19 -12.32
CA ARG A 30 4.54 14.29 -12.39
C ARG A 30 4.99 13.18 -13.32
N VAL A 31 4.85 11.95 -12.85
CA VAL A 31 5.05 10.75 -13.66
C VAL A 31 4.11 10.87 -14.86
N SER A 32 4.56 11.55 -15.90
CA SER A 32 3.79 11.87 -17.10
C SER A 32 3.98 10.75 -18.11
N ARG A 33 3.93 9.50 -17.64
CA ARG A 33 3.46 8.43 -18.51
C ARG A 33 1.97 8.62 -18.59
N GLN A 34 1.54 9.37 -19.59
CA GLN A 34 0.17 9.31 -20.07
C GLN A 34 -0.01 7.89 -20.62
N LEU A 35 -0.38 6.97 -19.74
CA LEU A 35 -0.78 5.63 -20.12
C LEU A 35 -2.07 5.81 -20.91
N THR A 36 -1.98 5.74 -22.23
CA THR A 36 -3.14 5.73 -23.12
C THR A 36 -3.81 4.36 -23.02
N LEU A 37 -4.39 4.06 -21.85
CA LEU A 37 -5.20 2.88 -21.63
C LEU A 37 -6.56 3.14 -22.28
N LYS A 38 -6.81 2.46 -23.40
CA LYS A 38 -8.16 2.39 -23.98
C LYS A 38 -8.88 1.24 -23.29
N TYR A 39 -9.94 1.57 -22.56
CA TYR A 39 -10.88 0.58 -22.05
C TYR A 39 -11.95 0.36 -23.12
N ASP A 40 -12.13 -0.89 -23.54
CA ASP A 40 -13.07 -1.29 -24.60
C ASP A 40 -14.49 -1.54 -24.08
N GLY A 41 -14.74 -1.31 -22.78
CA GLY A 41 -16.03 -1.55 -22.13
C GLY A 41 -16.22 -2.99 -21.67
N VAL A 42 -15.25 -3.89 -21.92
CA VAL A 42 -15.34 -5.28 -21.50
C VAL A 42 -14.88 -5.40 -20.05
N LEU A 43 -15.79 -5.84 -19.18
CA LEU A 43 -15.48 -6.09 -17.78
C LEU A 43 -14.33 -7.11 -17.64
N PRO A 44 -13.36 -6.83 -16.75
CA PRO A 44 -12.19 -7.69 -16.60
C PRO A 44 -12.56 -9.06 -15.99
N GLU A 45 -11.97 -10.12 -16.52
CA GLU A 45 -12.04 -11.46 -15.90
C GLU A 45 -10.97 -11.70 -14.85
N ALA A 46 -9.84 -10.98 -14.94
CA ALA A 46 -8.66 -11.18 -14.12
C ALA A 46 -8.16 -9.87 -13.52
N LEU A 47 -7.79 -9.92 -12.25
CA LEU A 47 -7.17 -8.81 -11.54
C LEU A 47 -5.80 -9.26 -11.00
N ILE A 48 -4.75 -8.59 -11.46
CA ILE A 48 -3.35 -8.95 -11.19
C ILE A 48 -2.67 -7.82 -10.43
N PHE A 49 -2.19 -8.12 -9.22
CA PHE A 49 -1.57 -7.16 -8.33
C PHE A 49 -0.05 -7.36 -8.30
N GLU A 50 0.68 -6.42 -8.90
CA GLU A 50 2.14 -6.43 -8.87
C GLU A 50 2.71 -6.24 -7.44
N GLY A 51 3.86 -6.82 -7.16
CA GLY A 51 4.59 -6.54 -5.93
C GLY A 51 5.19 -5.13 -5.94
N GLY A 52 4.99 -4.36 -4.87
CA GLY A 52 5.53 -3.00 -4.75
C GLY A 52 5.95 -2.59 -3.34
N GLY A 53 5.98 -3.53 -2.39
CA GLY A 53 6.22 -3.24 -0.97
C GLY A 53 5.18 -2.26 -0.41
N THR A 54 5.62 -1.20 0.25
CA THR A 54 4.75 -0.14 0.83
C THR A 54 3.85 0.53 -0.20
N LYS A 55 4.23 0.53 -1.49
CA LYS A 55 3.38 1.07 -2.56
C LYS A 55 2.07 0.29 -2.74
N GLY A 56 1.98 -0.94 -2.23
CA GLY A 56 0.75 -1.74 -2.24
C GLY A 56 -0.43 -1.09 -1.50
N ILE A 57 -0.19 -0.05 -0.69
CA ILE A 57 -1.26 0.77 -0.08
C ILE A 57 -2.25 1.33 -1.11
N VAL A 58 -1.80 1.56 -2.35
CA VAL A 58 -2.65 2.09 -3.43
C VAL A 58 -3.74 1.10 -3.86
N TYR A 59 -3.59 -0.19 -3.58
CA TYR A 59 -4.55 -1.21 -4.01
C TYR A 59 -5.89 -1.09 -3.32
N ALA A 60 -5.95 -0.59 -2.08
CA ALA A 60 -7.24 -0.27 -1.45
C ALA A 60 -8.01 0.75 -2.29
N GLY A 61 -7.36 1.84 -2.72
CA GLY A 61 -7.99 2.85 -3.58
C GLY A 61 -8.35 2.31 -4.98
N ALA A 62 -7.52 1.45 -5.56
CA ALA A 62 -7.82 0.80 -6.84
C ALA A 62 -9.07 -0.10 -6.75
N VAL A 63 -9.17 -0.92 -5.70
CA VAL A 63 -10.33 -1.78 -5.46
C VAL A 63 -11.59 -0.94 -5.24
N LYS A 64 -11.53 0.12 -4.42
CA LYS A 64 -12.66 1.06 -4.25
C LYS A 64 -13.16 1.65 -5.57
N CYS A 65 -12.23 2.01 -6.46
CA CYS A 65 -12.57 2.55 -7.77
C CYS A 65 -13.28 1.48 -8.62
N LEU A 66 -12.75 0.26 -8.66
CA LEU A 66 -13.38 -0.85 -9.38
C LEU A 66 -14.75 -1.22 -8.82
N GLU A 67 -14.94 -1.17 -7.49
CA GLU A 67 -16.24 -1.35 -6.83
C GLU A 67 -17.22 -0.25 -7.23
N HIS A 68 -16.80 1.01 -7.20
CA HIS A 68 -17.65 2.16 -7.52
C HIS A 68 -18.21 2.12 -8.96
N PHE A 69 -17.44 1.54 -9.89
CA PHE A 69 -17.85 1.39 -11.30
C PHE A 69 -18.45 0.01 -11.62
N ASP A 70 -18.79 -0.80 -10.61
CA ASP A 70 -19.33 -2.17 -10.76
C ASP A 70 -18.46 -3.09 -11.64
N MET A 71 -17.14 -2.87 -11.60
CA MET A 71 -16.19 -3.55 -12.49
C MET A 71 -15.70 -4.91 -11.96
N LEU A 72 -16.00 -5.24 -10.70
CA LEU A 72 -15.56 -6.48 -10.07
C LEU A 72 -16.45 -7.70 -10.38
N GLY A 73 -17.66 -7.50 -10.89
CA GLY A 73 -18.67 -8.56 -11.01
C GLY A 73 -18.32 -9.74 -11.93
N LYS A 74 -17.34 -9.58 -12.84
CA LYS A 74 -16.86 -10.68 -13.72
C LYS A 74 -15.48 -11.21 -13.34
N VAL A 75 -14.86 -10.67 -12.29
CA VAL A 75 -13.52 -11.09 -11.89
C VAL A 75 -13.62 -12.48 -11.27
N THR A 76 -13.00 -13.45 -11.94
CA THR A 76 -12.91 -14.85 -11.50
C THR A 76 -11.48 -15.30 -11.26
N LYS A 77 -10.50 -14.49 -11.69
CA LYS A 77 -9.08 -14.80 -11.61
C LYS A 77 -8.37 -13.70 -10.83
N LEU A 78 -7.70 -14.07 -9.75
CA LEU A 78 -6.90 -13.17 -8.92
C LEU A 78 -5.47 -13.68 -8.87
N ALA A 79 -4.51 -12.78 -9.03
CA ALA A 79 -3.10 -13.10 -8.90
C ALA A 79 -2.34 -11.93 -8.29
N GLY A 80 -1.21 -12.22 -7.66
CA GLY A 80 -0.31 -11.15 -7.26
C GLY A 80 1.03 -11.66 -6.74
N THR A 81 1.98 -10.74 -6.56
CA THR A 81 3.31 -11.04 -6.05
C THR A 81 3.63 -10.20 -4.81
N SER A 82 4.24 -10.80 -3.79
CA SER A 82 4.57 -10.10 -2.52
C SER A 82 3.35 -9.39 -1.89
N ALA A 83 3.40 -8.07 -1.66
CA ALA A 83 2.25 -7.28 -1.17
C ALA A 83 1.00 -7.38 -2.08
N GLY A 84 1.20 -7.59 -3.38
CA GLY A 84 0.11 -7.85 -4.32
C GLY A 84 -0.55 -9.20 -4.09
N ALA A 85 0.21 -10.24 -3.69
CA ALA A 85 -0.35 -11.55 -3.37
C ALA A 85 -1.24 -11.49 -2.12
N GLN A 86 -0.82 -10.72 -1.11
CA GLN A 86 -1.61 -10.47 0.11
C GLN A 86 -2.94 -9.79 -0.25
N THR A 87 -2.88 -8.75 -1.09
CA THR A 87 -4.07 -8.04 -1.56
C THR A 87 -4.99 -8.96 -2.37
N ALA A 88 -4.43 -9.73 -3.32
CA ALA A 88 -5.18 -10.67 -4.14
C ALA A 88 -5.92 -11.70 -3.28
N ALA A 89 -5.26 -12.23 -2.24
CA ALA A 89 -5.88 -13.17 -1.30
C ALA A 89 -7.01 -12.51 -0.50
N LEU A 90 -6.82 -11.30 0.04
CA LEU A 90 -7.88 -10.60 0.76
C LEU A 90 -9.10 -10.32 -0.14
N VAL A 91 -8.86 -9.86 -1.37
CA VAL A 91 -9.94 -9.64 -2.36
C VAL A 91 -10.66 -10.95 -2.70
N ALA A 92 -9.95 -12.07 -2.81
CA ALA A 92 -10.55 -13.39 -3.02
C ALA A 92 -11.51 -13.79 -1.89
N PHE A 93 -11.16 -13.44 -0.65
CA PHE A 93 -12.01 -13.61 0.55
C PHE A 93 -13.11 -12.55 0.70
N GLY A 94 -13.34 -11.71 -0.32
CA GLY A 94 -14.41 -10.71 -0.33
C GLY A 94 -14.14 -9.50 0.55
N TYR A 95 -12.86 -9.15 0.77
CA TYR A 95 -12.52 -7.86 1.36
C TYR A 95 -12.80 -6.72 0.37
N THR A 96 -13.56 -5.73 0.85
CA THR A 96 -13.84 -4.50 0.11
C THR A 96 -12.67 -3.53 0.14
N GLY A 97 -12.68 -2.54 -0.75
CA GLY A 97 -11.66 -1.50 -0.75
C GLY A 97 -11.56 -0.72 0.58
N ASP A 98 -12.69 -0.51 1.27
CA ASP A 98 -12.72 0.12 2.61
C ASP A 98 -12.09 -0.78 3.68
N GLU A 99 -12.38 -2.08 3.64
CA GLU A 99 -11.80 -3.03 4.59
C GLU A 99 -10.30 -3.21 4.34
N LEU A 100 -9.85 -3.23 3.08
CA LEU A 100 -8.44 -3.22 2.75
C LEU A 100 -7.73 -1.98 3.33
N GLU A 101 -8.34 -0.80 3.21
CA GLU A 101 -7.80 0.41 3.84
C GLU A 101 -7.71 0.26 5.37
N SER A 102 -8.75 -0.28 6.00
CA SER A 102 -8.77 -0.52 7.45
C SER A 102 -7.68 -1.50 7.89
N VAL A 103 -7.48 -2.58 7.14
CA VAL A 103 -6.39 -3.55 7.34
C VAL A 103 -5.04 -2.83 7.26
N LEU A 104 -4.83 -2.00 6.24
CA LEU A 104 -3.57 -1.26 6.06
C LEU A 104 -3.30 -0.27 7.22
N ARG A 105 -4.34 0.34 7.78
CA ARG A 105 -4.22 1.26 8.92
C ARG A 105 -3.93 0.56 10.25
N THR A 106 -4.44 -0.65 10.42
CA THR A 106 -4.40 -1.39 11.69
C THR A 106 -3.33 -2.48 11.75
N ALA A 107 -2.72 -2.80 10.61
CA ALA A 107 -1.69 -3.82 10.52
C ALA A 107 -0.49 -3.51 11.45
N PRO A 108 0.00 -4.50 12.23
CA PRO A 108 1.16 -4.33 13.11
C PRO A 108 2.46 -4.36 12.28
N TRP A 109 2.69 -3.32 11.47
CA TRP A 109 3.78 -3.22 10.51
C TRP A 109 5.17 -3.48 11.11
N ASN A 110 5.37 -3.09 12.36
CA ASN A 110 6.61 -3.33 13.09
C ASN A 110 6.92 -4.82 13.28
N ARG A 111 5.89 -5.67 13.45
CA ARG A 111 6.04 -7.13 13.55
C ARG A 111 6.06 -7.80 12.17
N LEU A 112 5.21 -7.33 11.27
CA LEU A 112 5.10 -7.88 9.92
C LEU A 112 6.35 -7.65 9.06
N LEU A 113 7.12 -6.59 9.33
CA LEU A 113 8.30 -6.21 8.56
C LEU A 113 9.64 -6.59 9.24
N ASP A 114 9.61 -7.44 10.28
CA ASP A 114 10.74 -7.84 11.16
C ASP A 114 12.12 -7.42 10.62
N TYR A 115 12.55 -6.25 11.09
CA TYR A 115 13.46 -5.36 10.36
C TYR A 115 14.88 -5.40 10.91
N SER A 116 15.86 -5.71 10.05
CA SER A 116 17.26 -5.28 10.25
C SER A 116 17.41 -3.81 9.81
N ARG A 117 17.83 -2.93 10.75
CA ARG A 117 17.94 -1.47 10.59
C ARG A 117 19.06 -1.03 9.65
N GLY A 118 18.79 -0.97 8.33
CA GLY A 118 19.73 -0.42 7.36
C GLY A 118 19.06 0.18 6.11
N PRO A 119 19.68 1.20 5.48
CA PRO A 119 19.09 1.99 4.37
C PRO A 119 18.78 1.18 3.09
N CYS A 120 19.31 -0.04 2.97
CA CYS A 120 19.03 -0.98 1.86
C CYS A 120 18.20 -2.21 2.28
N GLY A 121 17.72 -2.28 3.53
CA GLY A 121 17.23 -3.52 4.17
C GLY A 121 15.94 -4.10 3.60
N VAL A 122 15.01 -3.28 3.09
CA VAL A 122 13.71 -3.78 2.59
C VAL A 122 13.88 -4.58 1.30
N CYS A 123 14.53 -4.00 0.29
CA CYS A 123 14.76 -4.68 -0.99
C CYS A 123 15.71 -5.87 -0.86
N PHE A 124 16.75 -5.74 -0.01
CA PHE A 124 17.75 -6.80 0.17
C PHE A 124 17.21 -8.01 0.94
N ASN A 125 16.30 -7.81 1.90
CA ASN A 125 15.69 -8.92 2.65
C ASN A 125 14.58 -9.64 1.87
N VAL A 126 13.78 -8.93 1.08
CA VAL A 126 12.85 -9.59 0.14
C VAL A 126 13.65 -10.39 -0.89
N SER A 127 14.79 -9.87 -1.37
CA SER A 127 15.69 -10.63 -2.25
C SER A 127 16.24 -11.89 -1.58
N ARG A 128 16.65 -11.83 -0.30
CA ARG A 128 17.10 -13.00 0.47
C ARG A 128 15.99 -14.03 0.73
N LEU A 129 14.74 -13.59 0.90
CA LEU A 129 13.58 -14.48 0.99
C LEU A 129 13.44 -15.34 -0.28
N PHE A 130 13.68 -14.76 -1.46
CA PHE A 130 13.61 -15.46 -2.75
C PHE A 130 14.89 -16.23 -3.12
N SER A 131 16.06 -15.84 -2.60
CA SER A 131 17.35 -16.47 -2.94
C SER A 131 17.81 -17.53 -1.95
N ASP A 132 17.51 -17.41 -0.65
CA ASP A 132 18.12 -18.22 0.42
C ASP A 132 17.10 -19.02 1.27
N PHE A 133 15.83 -19.15 0.83
CA PHE A 133 14.76 -19.89 1.54
C PHE A 133 14.55 -19.50 3.03
N GLY A 134 14.94 -18.29 3.47
CA GLY A 134 14.66 -17.88 4.86
C GLY A 134 15.11 -16.48 5.24
N VAL A 135 14.18 -15.68 5.79
CA VAL A 135 14.46 -14.44 6.54
C VAL A 135 13.69 -14.36 7.86
N CYS A 136 12.55 -15.03 7.97
CA CYS A 136 11.82 -15.44 9.18
C CYS A 136 10.83 -16.52 8.71
N PRO A 137 10.29 -17.39 9.58
CA PRO A 137 9.38 -18.45 9.16
C PRO A 137 8.10 -17.95 8.47
N GLY A 138 7.83 -16.63 8.49
CA GLY A 138 6.64 -16.05 7.88
C GLY A 138 5.39 -16.21 8.74
N ASP A 139 5.52 -16.84 9.91
CA ASP A 139 4.43 -17.17 10.83
C ASP A 139 3.63 -15.94 11.27
N GLU A 140 4.29 -14.81 11.58
CA GLU A 140 3.58 -13.58 11.97
C GLU A 140 2.68 -13.03 10.85
N LEU A 141 3.18 -13.04 9.60
CA LEU A 141 2.39 -12.63 8.44
C LEU A 141 1.27 -13.64 8.16
N LEU A 142 1.57 -14.93 8.24
CA LEU A 142 0.60 -15.99 8.00
C LEU A 142 -0.53 -15.94 9.04
N ASN A 143 -0.19 -15.83 10.33
CA ASN A 143 -1.14 -15.70 11.43
C ASN A 143 -1.99 -14.43 11.30
N PHE A 144 -1.37 -13.32 10.90
CA PHE A 144 -2.10 -12.08 10.65
C PHE A 144 -3.11 -12.23 9.50
N LEU A 145 -2.71 -12.84 8.37
CA LEU A 145 -3.64 -13.09 7.26
C LEU A 145 -4.73 -14.09 7.65
N ASP A 146 -4.39 -15.14 8.39
CA ASP A 146 -5.35 -16.12 8.88
C ASP A 146 -6.36 -15.50 9.86
N ASP A 147 -5.94 -14.56 10.72
CA ASP A 147 -6.84 -13.77 11.56
C ASP A 147 -7.84 -12.95 10.71
N LEU A 148 -7.38 -12.37 9.60
CA LEU A 148 -8.23 -11.64 8.68
C LEU A 148 -9.22 -12.57 7.96
N PHE A 149 -8.76 -13.72 7.47
CA PHE A 149 -9.63 -14.70 6.82
C PHE A 149 -10.68 -15.23 7.80
N PHE A 150 -10.27 -15.59 9.02
CA PHE A 150 -11.16 -16.05 10.07
C PHE A 150 -12.28 -15.05 10.37
N ARG A 151 -12.02 -13.73 10.33
CA ARG A 151 -13.06 -12.71 10.51
C ARG A 151 -14.11 -12.69 9.41
N LYS A 152 -13.77 -13.15 8.20
CA LYS A 152 -14.69 -13.22 7.06
C LYS A 152 -15.45 -14.55 7.00
N CYS A 153 -14.76 -15.67 7.17
CA CYS A 153 -15.31 -17.00 6.94
C CYS A 153 -15.59 -17.80 8.22
N GLY A 154 -15.10 -17.37 9.38
CA GLY A 154 -15.25 -18.08 10.65
C GLY A 154 -14.39 -19.36 10.79
N ARG A 155 -13.46 -19.61 9.86
CA ARG A 155 -12.59 -20.80 9.84
C ARG A 155 -11.12 -20.42 9.71
N ARG A 156 -10.27 -21.17 10.41
CA ARG A 156 -8.80 -21.03 10.41
C ARG A 156 -8.18 -21.91 9.34
N ASN A 157 -7.03 -21.51 8.82
CA ASN A 157 -6.25 -22.21 7.79
C ASN A 157 -7.07 -22.57 6.55
N MET A 158 -7.93 -21.63 6.13
CA MET A 158 -8.83 -21.85 5.00
C MET A 158 -8.06 -21.86 3.68
N THR A 159 -8.33 -22.87 2.84
CA THR A 159 -7.79 -22.98 1.49
C THR A 159 -8.71 -22.33 0.46
N PHE A 160 -8.17 -21.99 -0.72
CA PHE A 160 -9.02 -21.47 -1.80
C PHE A 160 -10.06 -22.49 -2.29
N GLN A 161 -9.75 -23.79 -2.27
CA GLN A 161 -10.71 -24.82 -2.64
C GLN A 161 -11.93 -24.79 -1.69
N GLU A 162 -11.68 -24.77 -0.38
CA GLU A 162 -12.75 -24.69 0.64
C GLU A 162 -13.53 -23.37 0.62
N LEU A 163 -12.94 -22.28 0.09
CA LEU A 163 -13.60 -20.99 0.00
C LEU A 163 -14.64 -20.94 -1.14
N TYR A 164 -14.40 -21.69 -2.22
CA TYR A 164 -15.22 -21.66 -3.43
C TYR A 164 -16.10 -22.91 -3.64
N ASP A 165 -16.01 -23.90 -2.75
CA ASP A 165 -16.91 -25.07 -2.67
C ASP A 165 -18.16 -24.79 -1.82
#